data_AF-A0A2V9HNP4-F1
#
_entry.id   AF-A0A2V9HNP4-F1
#
_cell.length_a   1.000
_cell.length_b   1.000
_cell.length_c   1.000
_cell.angle_alpha   90.00
_cell.angle_beta   90.00
_cell.angle_gamma   90.00
#
_symmetry.space_group_name_H-M   'P 1'
#
loop_
_entity.id
_entity.type
_entity.pdbx_description
1 polymer ?
#
loop_
_entity_poly.entity_id
_entity_poly.type
_entity_poly.pdbx_seq_one_letter_code
_entity_poly.pdbx_strand_id
1 'polypeptide(L)' 'MARRIRTGCGTRFQAVAWYDNSKANPHNLDADAAVRWGEQAYDEMMVGFFDVGVPAGVDKQHFFIRK' A
#
# COMPACT_ATOMS: atom_id res chain seq x y z
N MET A 1 6.30 -5.77 -17.99
CA MET A 1 6.99 -4.46 -18.10
C MET A 1 6.06 -3.38 -17.54
N ALA A 2 6.51 -2.55 -16.60
CA ALA A 2 5.67 -1.51 -15.98
C ALA A 2 5.51 -0.30 -16.91
N ARG A 3 4.31 0.31 -16.95
CA ARG A 3 4.00 1.49 -17.75
C ARG A 3 3.83 2.70 -16.85
N ARG A 4 4.46 3.83 -17.20
CA ARG A 4 4.23 5.10 -16.50
C ARG A 4 2.75 5.50 -16.59
N ILE A 5 2.15 5.81 -15.44
CA ILE A 5 0.80 6.35 -15.34
C ILE A 5 0.93 7.87 -15.11
N ARG A 6 0.33 8.67 -15.99
CA ARG A 6 0.20 10.12 -15.76
C ARG A 6 -1.00 10.36 -14.85
N THR A 7 -0.78 11.13 -13.79
CA THR A 7 -1.84 11.51 -12.85
C THR A 7 -2.22 12.97 -13.07
N GLY A 8 -3.51 13.27 -12.94
CA GLY A 8 -4.02 14.64 -12.88
C GLY A 8 -4.28 15.08 -11.43
N CYS A 9 -4.56 16.37 -11.25
CA CYS A 9 -5.09 16.86 -9.99
C CYS A 9 -6.36 16.06 -9.61
N GLY A 10 -6.49 15.68 -8.34
CA GLY A 10 -7.63 14.91 -7.84
C GLY A 10 -7.58 13.40 -8.11
N THR A 11 -6.53 12.88 -8.74
CA THR A 11 -6.35 11.42 -8.91
C THR A 11 -6.33 10.72 -7.54
N ARG A 12 -7.08 9.63 -7.42
CA ARG A 12 -7.09 8.77 -6.23
C ARG A 12 -6.44 7.43 -6.57
N PHE A 13 -5.49 7.02 -5.74
CA PHE A 13 -4.92 5.67 -5.77
C PHE A 13 -5.60 4.82 -4.71
N GLN A 14 -6.06 3.63 -5.10
CA GLN A 14 -6.67 2.67 -4.19
C GLN A 14 -5.93 1.35 -4.31
N ALA A 15 -5.57 0.78 -3.17
CA ALA A 15 -5.03 -0.55 -3.06
C ALA A 15 -5.94 -1.35 -2.12
N VAL A 16 -6.22 -2.60 -2.49
CA VAL A 16 -7.08 -3.53 -1.74
C VAL A 16 -6.28 -4.80 -1.53
N ALA A 17 -6.27 -5.30 -0.30
CA ALA A 17 -5.71 -6.59 0.05
C ALA A 17 -6.74 -7.42 0.81
N TRP A 18 -6.55 -8.74 0.79
CA TRP A 18 -7.36 -9.71 1.50
C TRP A 18 -6.46 -10.57 2.36
N TYR A 19 -6.88 -10.80 3.60
CA TYR A 19 -6.24 -11.74 4.53
C TYR A 19 -7.06 -13.02 4.59
N ASP A 20 -6.40 -14.18 4.59
CA ASP A 20 -7.05 -15.49 4.67
C ASP A 20 -6.85 -16.12 6.05
N ASN A 21 -7.79 -15.82 6.95
CA ASN A 21 -7.83 -16.41 8.30
C ASN A 21 -8.63 -17.73 8.35
N SER A 22 -8.83 -18.42 7.22
CA SER A 22 -9.62 -19.65 7.19
C SER A 22 -8.86 -20.84 7.79
N LYS A 23 -9.60 -21.81 8.37
CA LYS A 23 -9.05 -23.11 8.85
C LYS A 23 -8.43 -23.95 7.73
N ALA A 24 -8.70 -23.63 6.48
CA ALA A 24 -8.16 -24.32 5.32
C ALA A 24 -6.80 -23.77 4.88
N ASN A 25 -6.35 -22.63 5.42
CA ASN A 25 -5.05 -22.05 5.11
C ASN A 25 -3.95 -22.72 5.97
N PRO A 26 -3.11 -23.62 5.42
CA PRO A 26 -2.06 -24.30 6.19
C PRO A 26 -0.95 -23.35 6.66
N HIS A 27 -0.88 -22.12 6.14
CA HIS A 27 0.07 -21.09 6.57
C HIS A 27 -0.44 -20.28 7.77
N ASN A 28 -1.72 -20.41 8.11
CA ASN A 28 -2.30 -19.80 9.30
C ASN A 28 -2.35 -20.83 10.44
N LEU A 29 -1.38 -20.74 11.36
CA LEU A 29 -1.23 -21.70 12.46
C LEU A 29 -2.36 -21.64 13.49
N ASP A 30 -3.10 -20.53 13.55
CA ASP A 30 -4.24 -20.36 14.46
C ASP A 30 -5.37 -19.55 13.78
N ALA A 31 -6.30 -20.26 13.14
CA ALA A 31 -7.46 -19.65 12.49
C ALA A 31 -8.53 -19.13 13.46
N ASP A 32 -8.43 -19.44 14.76
CA ASP A 32 -9.34 -18.90 15.77
C ASP A 32 -8.79 -17.59 16.39
N ALA A 33 -7.52 -17.25 16.12
CA ALA A 33 -6.93 -15.97 16.48
C ALA A 33 -7.52 -14.81 15.67
N ALA A 34 -7.58 -13.64 16.31
CA ALA A 34 -8.03 -12.42 15.65
C ALA A 34 -6.93 -11.87 14.73
N VAL A 35 -7.25 -11.63 13.45
CA VAL A 35 -6.37 -10.93 12.52
C VAL A 35 -6.20 -9.48 12.97
N ARG A 36 -4.94 -9.05 13.09
CA ARG A 36 -4.56 -7.68 13.46
C ARG A 36 -3.50 -7.16 12.51
N TRP A 37 -3.47 -5.84 12.35
CA TRP A 37 -2.34 -5.17 11.73
C TRP A 37 -1.22 -4.99 12.76
N GLY A 38 0.02 -5.28 12.39
CA GLY A 38 1.16 -5.13 13.29
C GLY A 38 2.50 -5.37 12.61
N GLU A 39 3.58 -5.18 13.38
CA GLU A 39 4.97 -5.27 12.89
C GLU A 39 5.57 -6.68 12.96
N GLN A 40 4.89 -7.58 13.66
CA GLN A 40 5.41 -8.91 13.95
C GLN A 40 5.04 -9.89 12.83
N ALA A 41 5.84 -10.96 12.69
CA ALA A 41 5.65 -11.94 11.62
C ALA A 41 4.32 -12.73 11.70
N TYR A 42 3.63 -12.67 12.84
CA TYR A 42 2.31 -13.27 13.06
C TYR A 42 1.17 -12.26 12.95
N ASP A 43 1.48 -10.97 12.81
CA ASP A 43 0.49 -9.95 12.49
C ASP A 43 0.47 -9.74 10.98
N GLU A 44 -0.68 -9.31 10.47
CA GLU A 44 -0.87 -9.07 9.05
C GLU A 44 -0.45 -7.65 8.66
N MET A 45 -0.02 -7.47 7.41
CA MET A 45 0.36 -6.17 6.87
C MET A 45 -0.15 -5.95 5.45
N MET A 46 -0.70 -4.76 5.21
CA MET A 46 -0.92 -4.22 3.88
C MET A 46 -0.29 -2.82 3.84
N VAL A 47 0.74 -2.66 3.01
CA VAL A 47 1.43 -1.38 2.82
C VAL A 47 1.63 -1.14 1.33
N GLY A 48 1.10 -0.02 0.84
CA GLY A 48 1.26 0.39 -0.56
C GLY A 48 2.46 1.32 -0.74
N PHE A 49 3.46 0.88 -1.51
CA PHE A 49 4.59 1.70 -1.93
C PHE A 49 4.44 2.10 -3.41
N PHE A 50 4.77 3.34 -3.74
CA PHE A 50 4.83 3.81 -5.12
C PHE A 50 5.87 4.92 -5.27
N ASP A 51 6.52 4.95 -6.43
CA ASP A 51 7.43 6.02 -6.81
C ASP A 51 6.72 7.06 -7.68
N VAL A 52 7.07 8.33 -7.49
CA VAL A 52 6.59 9.43 -8.32
C VAL A 52 7.75 10.08 -9.06
N GLY A 53 7.60 10.19 -10.38
CA GLY A 53 8.51 10.95 -11.24
C GLY A 53 7.95 12.34 -11.53
N VAL A 54 8.67 13.38 -11.12
CA VAL A 54 8.37 14.80 -11.39
C VAL A 54 9.37 15.39 -12.38
N PRO A 55 8.99 16.44 -13.14
CA PRO A 55 9.95 17.18 -13.98
C PRO A 55 11.11 17.74 -13.15
N ALA A 56 12.32 17.77 -13.73
CA ALA A 56 13.54 18.18 -13.01
C ALA A 56 13.52 19.63 -12.48
N GLY A 57 12.73 20.51 -13.11
CA GLY A 57 12.59 21.91 -12.69
C GLY A 57 11.56 22.15 -11.57
N VAL A 58 10.88 21.11 -11.07
CA VAL A 58 9.95 21.26 -9.95
C VAL A 58 10.74 21.43 -8.67
N ASP A 59 10.48 22.54 -7.95
CA ASP A 59 11.04 22.72 -6.62
C ASP A 59 10.49 21.66 -5.63
N LYS A 60 11.41 21.06 -4.87
CA LYS A 60 11.10 19.95 -3.97
C LYS A 60 10.18 20.35 -2.83
N GLN A 61 10.35 21.55 -2.28
CA GLN A 61 9.54 22.00 -1.15
C GLN A 61 8.13 22.37 -1.64
N HIS A 62 8.04 23.08 -2.76
CA HIS A 62 6.78 23.47 -3.37
C HIS A 62 5.94 22.28 -3.84
N PHE A 63 6.56 21.15 -4.19
CA PHE A 63 5.85 19.92 -4.55
C PHE A 63 4.89 19.42 -3.45
N PHE A 64 5.23 19.63 -2.18
CA PHE A 64 4.43 19.14 -1.05
C PHE A 64 3.39 20.14 -0.52
N ILE A 65 3.41 21.39 -0.98
CA ILE A 65 2.47 22.42 -0.54
C ILE A 65 1.14 22.26 -1.30
N ARG A 66 0.05 22.03 -0.57
CA ARG A 66 -1.31 22.13 -1.12
C ARG A 66 -1.76 23.59 -1.05
N LYS A 67 -2.08 24.20 -2.19
CA LYS A 67 -2.77 25.50 -2.26
C LYS A 67 -4.27 25.32 -2.10
#